data_AF-A0A1H1Y8Q8-F1
#
_entry.id   AF-A0A1H1Y8Q8-F1
#
_cell.length_a   1.000
_cell.length_b   1.000
_cell.length_c   1.000
_cell.angle_alpha   90.00
_cell.angle_beta   90.00
_cell.angle_gamma   90.00
#
_symmetry.space_group_name_H-M   'P 1'
#
loop_
_entity.id
_entity.type
_entity.pdbx_description
1 polymer ?
#
loop_
_entity_poly.entity_id
_entity_poly.type
_entity_poly.pdbx_seq_one_letter_code
_entity_poly.pdbx_strand_id
1 'polypeptide(L)'
;MAKSFYAVMIRWDILPTEAKVSEIDATLGVLGDWLRFGGHNWLIWSESTPSQIYAALAGKLSQKDSELIVNFDPNSYSGWAPKWVDDWITQRRDGALKVISPPSPSFASLFEPKP
;
A
#
# COMPACT_ATOMS: atom_id res chain seq x y z
N MET A 1 9.69 -10.93 9.79
CA MET A 1 9.48 -11.72 8.55
C MET A 1 9.68 -10.80 7.36
N ALA A 2 9.86 -11.29 6.13
CA ALA A 2 9.94 -10.37 4.99
C ALA A 2 8.57 -9.71 4.76
N LYS A 3 8.54 -8.40 4.53
CA LYS A 3 7.29 -7.69 4.19
C LYS A 3 6.77 -8.16 2.83
N SER A 4 5.46 -8.23 2.70
CA SER A 4 4.75 -8.60 1.48
C SER A 4 3.61 -7.61 1.21
N PHE A 5 3.20 -7.52 -0.04
CA PHE A 5 2.00 -6.76 -0.39
C PHE A 5 0.78 -7.66 -0.34
N TYR A 6 -0.32 -7.11 0.16
CA TYR A 6 -1.62 -7.75 0.08
C TYR A 6 -2.67 -6.77 -0.43
N ALA A 7 -3.61 -7.27 -1.22
CA ALA A 7 -4.85 -6.56 -1.50
C ALA A 7 -5.92 -7.04 -0.54
N VAL A 8 -6.55 -6.10 0.16
CA VAL A 8 -7.67 -6.32 1.06
C VAL A 8 -8.91 -5.72 0.40
N MET A 9 -9.85 -6.57 0.03
CA MET A 9 -11.10 -6.16 -0.61
C MET A 9 -12.23 -6.45 0.34
N ILE A 10 -13.06 -5.44 0.62
CA ILE A 10 -14.24 -5.61 1.47
C ILE A 10 -15.48 -5.32 0.64
N ARG A 11 -16.35 -6.33 0.52
CA ARG A 11 -17.70 -6.19 -0.01
C ARG A 11 -18.64 -5.99 1.17
N TRP A 12 -19.24 -4.81 1.24
CA TRP A 12 -20.22 -4.48 2.24
C TRP A 12 -21.63 -4.93 1.82
N ASP A 13 -22.41 -5.50 2.73
CA ASP A 13 -23.84 -5.75 2.51
C ASP A 13 -24.62 -4.43 2.52
N ILE A 14 -24.27 -3.54 3.46
CA ILE A 14 -24.77 -2.18 3.58
C ILE A 14 -23.58 -1.24 3.54
N LEU A 15 -23.65 -0.18 2.75
CA LEU A 15 -22.56 0.79 2.62
C LEU A 15 -22.08 1.26 4.01
N PRO A 16 -20.76 1.22 4.27
CA PRO A 16 -20.22 1.55 5.57
C PRO A 16 -20.32 3.06 5.83
N THR A 17 -20.36 3.43 7.10
CA THR A 17 -20.14 4.82 7.50
C THR A 17 -18.65 5.16 7.42
N GLU A 18 -18.30 6.44 7.25
CA GLU A 18 -16.90 6.90 7.26
C GLU A 18 -16.16 6.52 8.56
N ALA A 19 -16.87 6.53 9.69
CA ALA A 19 -16.32 6.07 10.97
C ALA A 19 -15.94 4.59 10.92
N LYS A 20 -16.75 3.76 10.24
CA LYS A 20 -16.46 2.35 10.08
C LYS A 20 -15.25 2.12 9.18
N VAL A 21 -15.16 2.86 8.08
CA VAL A 21 -14.01 2.77 7.17
C VAL A 21 -12.72 3.24 7.89
N SER A 22 -12.80 4.29 8.70
CA SER A 22 -11.68 4.79 9.51
C SER A 22 -11.21 3.78 10.56
N GLU A 23 -12.12 2.94 11.09
CA GLU A 23 -11.75 1.83 11.98
C GLU A 23 -10.93 0.76 11.25
N ILE A 24 -11.26 0.47 9.98
CA ILE A 24 -10.48 -0.43 9.13
C ILE A 24 -9.09 0.18 8.85
N ASP A 25 -9.04 1.44 8.44
CA ASP A 25 -7.80 2.19 8.21
C ASP A 25 -6.86 2.13 9.44
N ALA A 26 -7.39 2.41 10.63
CA ALA A 26 -6.64 2.35 11.87
C ALA A 26 -6.13 0.94 12.17
N THR A 27 -6.97 -0.08 11.96
CA THR A 27 -6.60 -1.48 12.17
C THR A 27 -5.46 -1.90 11.23
N LEU A 28 -5.56 -1.57 9.94
CA LEU A 28 -4.52 -1.86 8.96
C LEU A 28 -3.23 -1.08 9.25
N GLY A 29 -3.34 0.15 9.77
CA GLY A 29 -2.19 0.97 10.18
C GLY A 29 -1.35 0.37 11.30
N VAL A 30 -1.93 -0.48 12.15
CA VAL A 30 -1.18 -1.25 13.17
C VAL A 30 -0.39 -2.39 12.53
N LEU A 31 -0.90 -2.98 11.45
CA LEU A 31 -0.30 -4.13 10.79
C LEU A 31 0.78 -3.74 9.79
N GLY A 32 0.72 -2.55 9.22
CA GLY A 32 1.71 -2.06 8.27
C GLY A 32 1.29 -0.78 7.58
N ASP A 33 2.08 -0.39 6.59
CA ASP A 33 1.72 0.73 5.74
C ASP A 33 0.59 0.29 4.81
N TRP A 34 -0.40 1.13 4.63
CA TRP A 34 -1.49 0.87 3.69
C TRP A 34 -1.77 2.08 2.82
N LEU A 35 -2.44 1.82 1.70
CA LEU A 35 -3.13 2.82 0.90
C LEU A 35 -4.55 2.32 0.62
N ARG A 36 -5.52 3.22 0.54
CA ARG A 36 -6.87 2.89 0.12
C ARG A 36 -7.08 3.39 -1.30
N PHE A 37 -7.23 2.46 -2.24
CA PHE A 37 -7.47 2.76 -3.65
C PHE A 37 -8.86 2.24 -4.03
N GLY A 38 -9.82 3.14 -4.24
CA GLY A 38 -11.18 2.77 -4.68
C GLY A 38 -12.17 2.46 -3.56
N GLY A 39 -12.27 3.34 -2.54
CA GLY A 39 -13.34 3.39 -1.54
C GLY A 39 -13.37 2.26 -0.50
N HIS A 40 -13.30 1.00 -0.95
CA HIS A 40 -13.43 -0.21 -0.13
C HIS A 40 -12.36 -1.27 -0.45
N ASN A 41 -11.26 -0.84 -1.08
CA ASN A 41 -10.11 -1.69 -1.35
C ASN A 41 -8.84 -1.04 -0.82
N TRP A 42 -8.02 -1.84 -0.15
CA TRP A 42 -6.76 -1.43 0.40
C TRP A 42 -5.63 -2.27 -0.20
N LEU A 43 -4.49 -1.62 -0.39
CA LEU A 43 -3.21 -2.30 -0.54
C LEU A 43 -2.45 -2.11 0.77
N ILE A 44 -1.92 -3.19 1.32
CA ILE A 44 -1.15 -3.19 2.56
C ILE A 44 0.23 -3.79 2.32
N TRP A 45 1.26 -3.14 2.88
CA TRP A 45 2.65 -3.58 2.92
C TRP A 45 3.01 -3.95 4.36
N SER A 46 3.06 -5.25 4.65
CA SER A 46 3.10 -5.76 6.03
C SER A 46 3.95 -7.03 6.16
N GLU A 47 4.48 -7.26 7.36
CA GLU A 47 5.08 -8.55 7.75
C GLU A 47 4.04 -9.57 8.22
N SER A 48 2.79 -9.15 8.39
CA SER A 48 1.68 -10.01 8.77
C SER A 48 1.32 -10.96 7.63
N THR A 49 0.89 -12.16 7.99
CA THR A 49 0.30 -13.13 7.06
C THR A 49 -1.16 -12.76 6.74
N PRO A 50 -1.74 -13.27 5.63
CA PRO A 50 -3.15 -13.06 5.33
C PRO A 50 -4.08 -13.46 6.49
N SER A 51 -3.79 -14.55 7.19
CA SER A 51 -4.57 -15.02 8.34
C SER A 51 -4.51 -14.05 9.53
N GLN A 52 -3.37 -13.38 9.74
CA GLN A 52 -3.24 -12.36 10.79
C GLN A 52 -4.00 -11.09 10.43
N ILE A 53 -3.97 -10.68 9.15
CA ILE A 53 -4.76 -9.55 8.65
C ILE A 53 -6.25 -9.85 8.80
N TYR A 54 -6.69 -11.04 8.38
CA TYR A 54 -8.05 -11.53 8.58
C TYR A 54 -8.46 -11.48 10.05
N ALA A 55 -7.64 -12.05 10.95
CA ALA A 55 -7.94 -12.06 12.37
C ALA A 55 -8.04 -10.66 12.99
N ALA A 56 -7.30 -9.68 12.48
CA ALA A 56 -7.36 -8.30 12.95
C ALA A 56 -8.64 -7.58 12.47
N LEU A 57 -9.14 -7.92 11.29
CA LEU A 57 -10.39 -7.39 10.73
C LEU A 57 -11.62 -8.16 11.26
N ALA A 58 -11.42 -9.38 11.73
CA ALA A 58 -12.45 -10.20 12.35
C ALA A 58 -13.07 -9.46 13.54
N GLY A 59 -14.40 -9.35 13.54
CA GLY A 59 -15.15 -8.58 14.54
C GLY A 59 -15.29 -7.09 14.22
N LYS A 60 -14.61 -6.58 13.19
CA LYS A 60 -14.95 -5.28 12.59
C LYS A 60 -16.05 -5.45 11.55
N LEU A 61 -16.11 -6.56 10.83
CA LEU A 61 -17.12 -6.78 9.81
C LEU A 61 -18.36 -7.46 10.38
N SER A 62 -19.52 -7.19 9.79
CA SER A 62 -20.75 -7.93 10.11
C SER A 62 -20.70 -9.32 9.45
N GLN A 63 -21.57 -10.23 9.89
CA GLN A 63 -21.66 -11.58 9.31
C GLN A 63 -22.14 -11.59 7.85
N LYS A 64 -22.67 -10.47 7.34
CA LYS A 64 -23.14 -10.35 5.95
C LYS A 64 -22.14 -9.70 5.02
N ASP A 65 -21.16 -9.00 5.59
CA ASP A 65 -20.05 -8.46 4.83
C ASP A 65 -19.13 -9.61 4.40
N SER A 66 -18.34 -9.38 3.36
CA SER A 66 -17.37 -10.36 2.88
C SER A 66 -16.03 -9.67 2.68
N GLU A 67 -14.96 -10.35 3.05
CA GLU A 67 -13.60 -9.86 2.82
C GLU A 67 -12.78 -10.90 2.08
N LEU A 68 -11.85 -10.41 1.27
CA LEU A 68 -10.89 -11.23 0.56
C LEU A 68 -9.51 -10.58 0.67
N ILE A 69 -8.57 -11.35 1.20
CA ILE A 69 -7.17 -10.93 1.38
C ILE A 69 -6.32 -11.80 0.47
N VAL A 70 -5.66 -11.19 -0.51
CA VAL A 70 -4.82 -11.89 -1.47
C VAL A 70 -3.41 -11.34 -1.43
N ASN A 71 -2.43 -12.22 -1.58
CA ASN A 71 -1.06 -11.79 -1.83
C ASN A 71 -1.00 -11.09 -3.18
N PHE A 72 -0.35 -9.93 -3.22
CA PHE A 72 -0.18 -9.13 -4.42
C PHE A 72 1.30 -9.15 -4.80
N ASP A 73 1.64 -9.70 -5.97
CA ASP A 73 3.00 -9.58 -6.50
C ASP A 73 3.14 -8.23 -7.22
N PRO A 74 3.95 -7.30 -6.70
CA PRO A 74 4.14 -5.98 -7.30
C PRO A 74 4.90 -6.01 -8.64
N ASN A 75 5.39 -7.18 -9.07
CA ASN A 75 6.03 -7.39 -10.37
C ASN A 75 5.11 -8.03 -11.41
N SER A 76 3.94 -8.51 -10.99
CA SER A 76 3.05 -9.32 -11.83
C SER A 76 1.61 -8.80 -11.82
N TYR A 77 1.45 -7.48 -11.97
CA TYR A 77 0.14 -6.86 -12.15
C TYR A 77 0.05 -6.13 -13.49
N SER A 78 -1.16 -6.00 -14.01
CA SER A 78 -1.45 -5.30 -15.27
C SER A 78 -2.71 -4.45 -15.11
N GLY A 79 -2.76 -3.32 -15.81
CA GLY A 79 -3.91 -2.43 -15.80
C GLY A 79 -3.48 -0.97 -15.70
N TRP A 80 -4.39 -0.13 -15.20
CA TRP A 80 -4.13 1.27 -14.93
C TRP A 80 -4.41 1.57 -13.46
N ALA A 81 -3.49 2.25 -12.80
CA ALA A 81 -3.70 2.87 -11.51
C ALA A 81 -3.30 4.35 -11.59
N PRO A 82 -3.84 5.21 -10.72
CA PRO A 82 -3.35 6.57 -10.58
C PRO A 82 -1.87 6.58 -10.19
N LYS A 83 -1.11 7.56 -10.71
CA LYS A 83 0.35 7.67 -10.47
C LYS A 83 0.75 7.56 -9.01
N TRP A 84 -0.02 8.14 -8.08
CA TRP A 84 0.31 8.09 -6.65
C TRP A 84 0.23 6.67 -6.05
N VAL A 85 -0.60 5.79 -6.62
CA VAL A 85 -0.68 4.37 -6.25
C VAL A 85 0.55 3.63 -6.75
N ASP A 86 0.90 3.83 -8.03
CA ASP A 86 2.10 3.22 -8.62
C ASP A 86 3.37 3.67 -7.91
N ASP A 87 3.46 4.97 -7.58
CA ASP A 87 4.57 5.52 -6.81
C ASP A 87 4.64 4.88 -5.40
N TRP A 88 3.51 4.68 -4.73
CA TRP A 88 3.46 4.01 -3.42
C TRP A 88 3.93 2.55 -3.48
N ILE A 89 3.52 1.79 -4.52
CA ILE A 89 3.94 0.41 -4.76
C ILE A 89 5.43 0.37 -5.08
N THR A 90 5.87 1.20 -6.02
CA THR A 90 7.27 1.28 -6.48
C THR A 90 8.20 1.62 -5.33
N GLN A 91 7.85 2.60 -4.49
CA GLN A 91 8.65 2.98 -3.33
C GLN A 91 8.84 1.85 -2.32
N ARG A 92 7.88 0.93 -2.18
CA ARG A 92 7.96 -0.18 -1.22
C ARG A 92 8.61 -1.42 -1.81
N ARG A 93 8.35 -1.70 -3.10
CA ARG A 93 8.99 -2.75 -3.87
C ARG A 93 10.48 -2.46 -4.03
N ASP A 94 10.81 -1.26 -4.50
CA ASP A 94 12.16 -0.82 -4.83
C ASP A 94 12.84 -0.14 -3.64
N GLY A 95 12.13 0.10 -2.53
CA GLY A 95 12.63 0.72 -1.29
C GLY A 95 13.57 -0.12 -0.45
N ALA A 96 13.99 -1.30 -0.95
CA ALA A 96 15.22 -1.96 -0.54
C ALA A 96 16.46 -1.46 -1.32
N LEU A 97 16.28 -0.64 -2.36
CA LEU A 97 17.32 -0.10 -3.25
C LEU A 97 17.04 1.37 -3.59
N LYS A 98 17.21 2.28 -2.63
CA LYS A 98 17.70 3.67 -2.80
C LYS A 98 17.54 4.44 -1.48
N VAL A 99 18.53 4.29 -0.60
CA VAL A 99 19.07 5.49 0.05
C VAL A 99 19.35 6.45 -1.09
N ILE A 100 18.67 7.58 -1.09
CA ILE A 100 18.83 8.65 -2.06
C ILE A 100 20.29 9.09 -1.92
N SER A 101 21.20 8.55 -2.73
CA SER A 101 22.43 9.28 -3.00
C SER A 101 21.96 10.59 -3.62
N PRO A 102 22.23 11.76 -3.01
CA PRO A 102 21.89 13.02 -3.63
C PRO A 102 22.50 13.03 -5.04
N PRO A 103 21.86 13.68 -6.03
CA PRO A 103 22.55 13.94 -7.28
C PRO A 103 23.85 14.64 -6.91
N SER A 104 25.00 14.02 -7.15
CA SER A 104 26.27 14.72 -7.03
C SER A 104 26.15 15.94 -7.93
N PRO A 105 26.19 17.18 -7.40
CA PRO A 105 26.38 18.31 -8.27
C PRO A 105 27.77 18.10 -8.86
N SER A 106 27.84 17.81 -10.15
CA SER A 106 29.10 17.98 -10.86
C SER A 106 29.40 19.48 -10.78
N PHE A 107 30.25 19.88 -9.82
CA PHE A 107 30.75 21.23 -9.68
C PHE A 107 31.50 21.71 -10.94
N ALA A 108 31.80 20.81 -11.88
CA ALA A 108 32.51 21.11 -13.11
C ALA A 108 31.73 21.98 -14.10
N SER A 109 30.39 21.98 -14.08
CA SER A 109 29.59 22.76 -15.06
C SER A 109 29.41 24.23 -14.69
N LEU A 110 29.88 24.67 -13.51
CA LEU A 110 29.77 26.06 -13.06
C LEU A 110 30.97 26.94 -13.46
N PHE A 111 32.05 26.33 -13.96
CA PHE A 111 33.27 27.03 -14.34
C PHE A 111 33.62 26.91 -15.83
N GLU A 112 32.74 26.36 -16.66
CA GLU A 112 32.96 26.36 -18.10
C GLU A 112 32.80 27.79 -18.64
N PRO A 113 33.86 28.40 -19.20
CA PRO A 113 33.75 29.72 -19.82
C PRO A 113 32.91 29.58 -21.08
N LYS A 114 31.81 30.34 -21.14
CA LYS A 114 30.94 30.40 -22.31
C LYS A 114 31.69 31.10 -23.47
N PRO A 115 31.63 30.56 -24.72
CA PRO A 115 32.24 31.19 -25.89
C PRO A 115 31.60 32.52 -26.28
#